data_AF-A0A915XKN1-F1
#
_entry.id   AF-A0A915XKN1-F1
#
_cell.length_a   1.000
_cell.length_b   1.000
_cell.length_c   1.000
_cell.angle_alpha   90.00
_cell.angle_beta   90.00
_cell.angle_gamma   90.00
#
_symmetry.space_group_name_H-M   'P 1'
#
loop_
_entity.id
_entity.type
_entity.pdbx_description
1 polymer ?
#
loop_
_entity_poly.entity_id
_entity_poly.type
_entity_poly.pdbx_seq_one_letter_code
_entity_poly.pdbx_strand_id
1 'polypeptide(L)' 'MELHLSRELEGKLAAAAVRRGVSIEVLAREALERAVDYDDWFVREVESGMAQIGAGQTLSHDDVGTRLAKKLADHDAGR' A
#
# COMPACT_ATOMS: atom_id res chain seq x y z
N MET A 1 -21.44 14.24 -5.03
CA MET A 1 -20.40 14.91 -5.83
C MET A 1 -20.37 14.23 -7.19
N GLU A 2 -20.38 14.99 -8.28
CA GLU A 2 -20.17 14.43 -9.62
C GLU A 2 -18.69 14.61 -10.00
N LEU A 3 -18.06 13.53 -10.47
CA LEU A 3 -16.64 13.52 -10.83
C LEU A 3 -16.52 13.32 -12.34
N HIS A 4 -16.00 14.33 -13.03
CA HIS A 4 -15.73 14.24 -14.46
C HIS A 4 -14.33 13.70 -14.68
N LEU A 5 -14.24 12.51 -15.29
CA LEU A 5 -12.99 11.86 -15.61
C LEU A 5 -12.58 12.19 -17.06
N SER A 6 -11.28 12.14 -17.35
CA SER A 6 -10.84 12.14 -18.73
C SER A 6 -11.27 10.83 -19.41
N ARG A 7 -11.57 10.88 -20.71
CA ARG A 7 -11.91 9.68 -21.49
C ARG A 7 -10.88 8.56 -21.36
N GLU A 8 -9.61 8.92 -21.26
CA GLU A 8 -8.53 7.96 -21.05
C GLU A 8 -8.66 7.24 -19.69
N LEU A 9 -8.94 7.98 -18.62
CA LEU A 9 -9.09 7.43 -17.29
C LEU A 9 -10.36 6.58 -17.17
N GLU A 10 -11.47 7.01 -17.78
CA GLU A 10 -12.69 6.21 -17.89
C GLU A 10 -12.43 4.88 -18.59
N GLY A 11 -11.69 4.90 -19.72
CA GLY A 11 -11.32 3.69 -20.44
C GLY A 11 -10.46 2.74 -19.61
N LYS A 12 -9.48 3.27 -18.87
CA LYS A 12 -8.63 2.47 -17.97
C LYS A 12 -9.45 1.86 -16.81
N LEU A 13 -10.34 2.64 -16.22
CA LEU A 13 -11.19 2.21 -15.11
C LEU A 13 -12.18 1.12 -15.55
N ALA A 14 -12.83 1.29 -16.72
CA ALA A 14 -13.71 0.29 -17.30
C ALA A 14 -12.97 -1.02 -17.56
N ALA A 15 -11.79 -0.96 -18.17
CA ALA A 15 -10.98 -2.14 -18.43
C ALA A 15 -10.54 -2.84 -17.13
N ALA A 16 -10.21 -2.08 -16.08
CA ALA A 16 -9.86 -2.63 -14.78
C ALA A 16 -11.05 -3.29 -14.06
N ALA A 17 -12.23 -2.68 -14.15
CA ALA A 17 -13.47 -3.19 -13.57
C ALA A 17 -13.85 -4.55 -14.20
N VAL A 18 -13.77 -4.65 -15.54
CA VAL A 18 -13.98 -5.92 -16.27
C VAL A 18 -12.99 -7.00 -15.81
N ARG A 19 -11.69 -6.67 -15.69
CA ARG A 19 -10.68 -7.64 -15.22
C ARG A 19 -10.94 -8.14 -13.79
N ARG A 20 -11.52 -7.30 -12.92
CA ARG A 20 -11.85 -7.67 -11.54
C ARG A 20 -13.24 -8.30 -11.40
N GLY A 21 -14.07 -8.28 -12.44
CA GLY A 21 -15.46 -8.73 -12.37
C GLY A 21 -16.35 -7.86 -11.47
N VAL A 22 -16.02 -6.58 -11.33
CA VAL A 22 -16.78 -5.61 -10.50
C VAL A 22 -17.33 -4.50 -11.39
N SER A 23 -18.32 -3.75 -10.89
CA SER A 23 -18.83 -2.58 -11.62
C SER A 23 -17.80 -1.44 -11.60
N ILE A 24 -17.89 -0.55 -12.58
CA ILE A 24 -16.99 0.60 -12.70
C ILE A 24 -17.16 1.55 -11.50
N GLU A 25 -18.39 1.70 -11.00
CA GLU A 25 -18.73 2.54 -9.84
C GLU A 25 -18.17 1.97 -8.55
N VAL A 26 -18.23 0.64 -8.36
CA VAL A 26 -17.64 -0.02 -7.19
C VAL A 26 -16.14 0.18 -7.19
N LEU A 27 -15.47 -0.04 -8.33
CA LEU A 27 -14.02 0.16 -8.43
C LEU A 27 -13.64 1.63 -8.23
N ALA A 28 -14.41 2.58 -8.77
CA ALA A 28 -14.19 4.01 -8.58
C ALA A 28 -14.26 4.39 -7.09
N ARG A 29 -15.29 3.92 -6.39
CA ARG A 29 -15.48 4.18 -4.96
C ARG A 29 -14.33 3.60 -4.14
N GLU A 30 -13.98 2.33 -4.35
CA GLU A 30 -12.86 1.70 -3.64
C GLU A 30 -11.54 2.43 -3.87
N ALA A 31 -11.30 2.89 -5.09
CA ALA A 31 -10.09 3.63 -5.42
C ALA A 31 -10.05 5.00 -4.72
N LEU A 32 -11.19 5.69 -4.62
CA LEU A 32 -11.31 6.97 -3.93
C LEU A 32 -11.18 6.81 -2.41
N GLU A 33 -11.85 5.82 -1.82
CA GLU A 33 -11.72 5.50 -0.38
C GLU A 33 -10.25 5.20 -0.04
N ARG A 34 -9.61 4.35 -0.86
CA ARG A 34 -8.17 4.10 -0.71
C ARG A 34 -7.35 5.37 -0.85
N ALA A 35 -7.57 6.19 -1.88
CA ALA A 35 -6.75 7.37 -2.10
C ALA A 35 -6.84 8.36 -0.93
N VAL A 36 -8.05 8.59 -0.41
CA VAL A 36 -8.28 9.50 0.72
C VAL A 36 -7.60 8.99 1.99
N ASP A 37 -7.72 7.69 2.30
CA ASP A 37 -7.10 7.12 3.51
C ASP A 37 -5.59 6.89 3.36
N TYR A 38 -5.12 6.67 2.12
CA TYR A 38 -3.75 6.27 1.83
C TYR A 38 -2.78 7.42 1.97
N ASP A 39 -3.13 8.63 1.53
CA ASP A 39 -2.19 9.76 1.58
C ASP A 39 -1.82 10.10 3.02
N ASP A 40 -2.80 10.18 3.92
CA ASP A 40 -2.57 10.45 5.35
C ASP A 40 -1.78 9.32 6.03
N TRP A 41 -2.13 8.05 5.72
CA TRP A 41 -1.37 6.91 6.22
C TRP A 41 0.07 6.92 5.70
N PHE A 42 0.27 7.17 4.41
CA PHE A 42 1.57 7.15 3.75
C PHE A 42 2.48 8.24 4.30
N VAL A 43 1.97 9.47 4.43
CA VAL A 43 2.71 10.59 5.04
C VAL A 43 3.16 10.21 6.45
N ARG A 44 2.26 9.67 7.27
CA ARG A 44 2.58 9.25 8.64
C ARG A 44 3.65 8.15 8.69
N GLU A 45 3.59 7.15 7.82
CA GLU A 45 4.62 6.08 7.78
C GLU A 45 5.98 6.62 7.31
N VAL A 46 5.99 7.55 6.35
CA VAL A 46 7.23 8.23 5.92
C VAL A 46 7.83 9.05 7.05
N GLU A 47 7.04 9.85 7.76
CA GLU A 47 7.49 10.63 8.91
C GLU A 47 8.05 9.74 10.02
N SER A 48 7.38 8.62 10.30
CA SER A 48 7.85 7.60 11.25
C SER A 48 9.21 7.04 10.86
N GLY A 49 9.39 6.64 9.58
CA GLY A 49 10.67 6.15 9.07
C GLY A 49 11.77 7.21 9.13
N MET A 50 11.47 8.46 8.80
CA MET A 50 12.41 9.58 8.88
C MET A 50 12.86 9.82 10.33
N ALA A 51 11.94 9.77 11.30
CA ALA A 51 12.26 9.90 12.72
C ALA A 51 13.16 8.75 13.21
N GLN A 52 12.88 7.51 12.79
CA GLN A 52 13.71 6.34 13.10
C GLN A 52 15.14 6.49 12.56
N ILE A 53 15.29 6.96 11.32
CA ILE A 53 16.61 7.25 10.73
C ILE A 53 17.34 8.31 11.54
N GLY A 54 16.67 9.42 11.88
CA GLY A 54 17.24 10.49 12.70
C GLY A 54 17.68 10.03 14.10
N ALA A 55 16.97 9.05 14.67
CA ALA A 55 17.32 8.41 15.94
C ALA A 55 18.37 7.29 15.81
N GLY A 56 18.91 7.02 14.61
CA GLY A 56 19.87 5.95 14.37
C GLY A 56 19.27 4.53 14.42
N GLN A 57 17.95 4.40 14.35
CA GLN A 57 17.22 3.12 14.39
C GLN A 57 17.20 2.43 13.02
N THR A 58 18.35 2.41 12.34
CA THR A 58 18.53 1.74 11.05
C THR A 58 19.13 0.35 11.23
N LEU A 59 18.80 -0.57 10.34
CA LEU A 59 19.39 -1.91 10.31
C LEU A 59 20.41 -2.00 9.17
N SER A 60 21.53 -2.67 9.41
CA SER A 60 22.44 -3.06 8.34
C SER A 60 21.83 -4.19 7.49
N HIS A 61 22.44 -4.47 6.34
CA HIS A 61 22.03 -5.59 5.49
C HIS A 61 22.05 -6.93 6.25
N ASP A 62 23.11 -7.17 7.02
CA ASP A 62 23.28 -8.41 7.78
C ASP A 62 22.26 -8.54 8.92
N ASP A 63 21.93 -7.41 9.57
CA ASP A 63 20.88 -7.35 10.59
C ASP A 63 19.50 -7.71 10.00
N VAL A 64 19.22 -7.21 8.80
CA VAL A 64 17.98 -7.55 8.06
C VAL A 64 17.96 -9.05 7.74
N GLY A 65 19.05 -9.61 7.24
CA GLY A 65 19.17 -11.04 6.94
C GLY A 65 18.92 -11.92 8.18
N THR A 66 19.56 -11.57 9.30
CA THR A 66 19.38 -12.27 10.58
C THR A 66 17.93 -12.20 11.08
N ARG A 67 17.31 -11.02 10.98
CA ARG A 67 15.92 -10.81 11.42
C ARG A 67 14.91 -11.59 10.56
N LEU A 68 15.15 -11.67 9.25
CA LEU A 68 14.33 -12.46 8.34
C LEU A 68 14.43 -13.96 8.63
N ALA A 69 15.66 -14.49 8.76
CA ALA A 69 15.88 -15.89 9.10
C ALA A 69 15.19 -16.29 10.40
N LYS A 70 15.27 -15.43 11.43
CA LYS A 70 14.56 -15.63 12.69
C LYS A 70 13.04 -15.70 12.49
N LYS A 71 12.46 -14.74 11.77
CA LYS A 71 11.00 -14.72 11.53
C LYS A 71 10.51 -15.95 10.76
N LEU A 72 11.30 -16.45 9.82
CA LEU A 72 10.99 -17.68 9.08
C LEU A 72 11.03 -18.90 10.01
N ALA A 73 12.08 -19.03 10.83
CA ALA A 73 12.16 -20.11 11.81
C ALA A 73 11.02 -20.04 12.85
N ASP A 74 10.66 -18.84 13.32
CA ASP A 74 9.54 -18.62 14.25
C ASP A 74 8.19 -18.99 13.62
N HIS A 75 8.01 -18.71 12.33
CA HIS A 75 6.83 -19.14 11.57
C HIS A 75 6.75 -20.68 11.49
N ASP A 76 7.86 -21.33 11.17
CA ASP A 76 7.94 -22.80 11.02
C ASP A 76 7.89 -23.55 12.36
N ALA A 77 8.23 -22.90 13.47
CA ALA A 77 8.14 -23.45 14.82
C ALA A 77 6.78 -23.19 15.50
N GLY A 78 5.99 -22.25 14.99
CA GLY A 78 4.73 -21.79 15.57
C GLY A 78 3.45 -22.32 14.89
N ARG A 79 3.58 -23.03 13.76
CA ARG A 79 2.54 -23.84 13.10
C ARG A 79 3.17 -24.89 12.21
#